data_AF-A0A931H4M0-F1
#
_entry.id   AF-A0A931H4M0-F1
#
_cell.length_a   1.000
_cell.length_b   1.000
_cell.length_c   1.000
_cell.angle_alpha   90.00
_cell.angle_beta   90.00
_cell.angle_gamma   90.00
#
_symmetry.space_group_name_H-M   'P 1'
#
loop_
_entity.id
_entity.type
_entity.pdbx_description
1 polymer ?
#
loop_
_entity_poly.entity_id
_entity_poly.type
_entity_poly.pdbx_seq_one_letter_code
_entity_poly.pdbx_strand_id
1 'polypeptide(L)'
;MKISVVVLGNMKYPVNTEVLEKWRSKIFEIRHGASVGFLPNTDGPNWERTDDQLLEVLKADPSADMTVGIIDAPLEDNFYMRRLSNNVGVLSLHEMADIVRYSNFSIEQYILRNLYELAVLAKSNGGLITTDYASWAHDEIRGCIFDMNAVKSDIVFSLDQPILCPACRVRANARQLPAQFLPLLDRELRRIRKPTYARMTEWVQFHPITAICITAVSAITLNLVASFIYDRLKQLFE
;
A
#
# COMPACT_ATOMS: atom_id res chain seq x y z
N MET A 1 -2.39 -13.19 -11.40
CA MET A 1 -0.96 -13.33 -11.06
C MET A 1 -0.89 -13.73 -9.59
N LYS A 2 -0.03 -14.67 -9.19
CA LYS A 2 0.17 -15.04 -7.79
C LYS A 2 1.40 -14.33 -7.26
N ILE A 3 1.26 -13.65 -6.13
CA ILE A 3 2.36 -12.99 -5.41
C ILE A 3 2.53 -13.69 -4.07
N SER A 4 3.73 -14.24 -3.84
CA SER A 4 4.15 -14.75 -2.54
C SER A 4 4.75 -13.60 -1.73
N VAL A 5 4.18 -13.28 -0.57
CA VAL A 5 4.66 -12.23 0.32
C VAL A 5 5.34 -12.87 1.53
N VAL A 6 6.63 -12.59 1.69
CA VAL A 6 7.50 -13.20 2.70
C VAL A 6 7.96 -12.14 3.70
N VAL A 7 7.82 -12.38 5.00
CA VAL A 7 8.36 -11.50 6.04
C VAL A 7 9.81 -11.90 6.32
N LEU A 8 10.72 -10.93 6.28
CA LEU A 8 12.16 -11.11 6.45
C LEU A 8 12.63 -10.46 7.76
N GLY A 9 13.15 -11.29 8.65
CA GLY A 9 13.61 -10.89 9.97
C GLY A 9 12.48 -10.44 10.90
N ASN A 10 12.87 -9.70 11.92
CA ASN A 10 11.93 -9.10 12.86
C ASN A 10 11.45 -7.74 12.34
N MET A 11 10.19 -7.43 12.63
CA MET A 11 9.56 -6.16 12.26
C MET A 11 9.38 -5.29 13.49
N LYS A 12 9.77 -4.00 13.43
CA LYS A 12 9.41 -3.01 14.46
C LYS A 12 7.90 -2.88 14.62
N TYR A 13 7.17 -2.95 13.52
CA TYR A 13 5.72 -2.96 13.49
C TYR A 13 5.20 -4.21 12.78
N PRO A 14 4.25 -4.96 13.38
CA PRO A 14 3.75 -6.18 12.79
C PRO A 14 3.03 -5.89 11.47
N VAL A 15 3.29 -6.73 10.47
CA VAL A 15 2.54 -6.75 9.21
C VAL A 15 1.37 -7.72 9.36
N ASN A 16 0.15 -7.25 9.13
CA ASN A 16 -1.03 -8.11 9.16
C ASN A 16 -1.20 -8.81 7.80
N THR A 17 -0.61 -9.99 7.69
CA THR A 17 -0.65 -10.80 6.47
C THR A 17 -2.06 -11.28 6.12
N GLU A 18 -2.94 -11.49 7.11
CA GLU A 18 -4.34 -11.85 6.84
C GLU A 18 -5.09 -10.75 6.06
N VAL A 19 -4.82 -9.48 6.36
CA VAL A 19 -5.42 -8.35 5.63
C VAL A 19 -4.99 -8.37 4.18
N LEU A 20 -3.72 -8.68 3.91
CA LEU A 20 -3.19 -8.80 2.55
C LEU A 20 -3.80 -10.00 1.81
N GLU A 21 -3.93 -11.16 2.44
CA GLU A 21 -4.53 -12.36 1.82
C GLU A 21 -6.04 -12.22 1.55
N LYS A 22 -6.76 -11.51 2.43
CA LYS A 22 -8.18 -11.20 2.26
C LYS A 22 -8.42 -10.17 1.15
N TRP A 23 -7.39 -9.48 0.67
CA TRP A 23 -7.50 -8.50 -0.41
C TRP A 23 -7.91 -9.18 -1.73
N ARG A 24 -9.13 -8.93 -2.17
CA ARG A 24 -9.67 -9.50 -3.42
C ARG A 24 -9.30 -8.63 -4.63
N SER A 25 -8.20 -8.96 -5.30
CA SER A 25 -7.82 -8.38 -6.59
C SER A 25 -8.11 -9.36 -7.74
N LYS A 26 -8.49 -8.82 -8.90
CA LYS A 26 -8.58 -9.55 -10.18
C LYS A 26 -7.26 -9.51 -10.95
N ILE A 27 -6.33 -8.63 -10.57
CA ILE A 27 -5.00 -8.50 -11.15
C ILE A 27 -4.06 -9.54 -10.53
N PHE A 28 -4.10 -9.66 -9.20
CA PHE A 28 -3.28 -10.62 -8.48
C PHE A 28 -4.00 -11.28 -7.29
N GLU A 29 -3.44 -12.38 -6.84
CA GLU A 29 -3.76 -13.09 -5.60
C GLU A 29 -2.51 -13.04 -4.71
N ILE A 30 -2.68 -12.64 -3.46
CA ILE A 30 -1.59 -12.62 -2.46
C ILE A 30 -1.66 -13.90 -1.65
N ARG A 31 -0.51 -14.53 -1.42
CA ARG A 31 -0.32 -15.63 -0.49
C ARG A 31 0.80 -15.32 0.48
N HIS A 32 0.65 -15.71 1.73
CA HIS A 32 1.76 -15.66 2.67
C HIS A 32 2.77 -16.77 2.38
N GLY A 33 4.01 -16.38 2.08
CA GLY A 33 5.15 -17.29 1.95
C GLY A 33 5.80 -17.58 3.31
N ALA A 34 6.70 -18.56 3.35
CA ALA A 34 7.40 -18.92 4.57
C ALA A 34 8.32 -17.78 5.04
N SER A 35 8.06 -17.26 6.24
CA SER A 35 8.84 -16.16 6.81
C SER A 35 10.27 -16.60 7.15
N VAL A 36 11.24 -15.70 6.98
CA VAL A 36 12.66 -15.93 7.28
C VAL A 36 12.98 -15.25 8.61
N GLY A 37 13.22 -16.01 9.68
CA GLY A 37 13.36 -15.43 11.03
C GLY A 37 14.71 -14.75 11.30
N PHE A 38 15.80 -15.24 10.73
CA PHE A 38 17.15 -14.73 10.98
C PHE A 38 17.77 -14.23 9.69
N LEU A 39 18.25 -12.99 9.70
CA LEU A 39 18.95 -12.36 8.58
C LEU A 39 20.45 -12.27 8.90
N PRO A 40 21.32 -12.41 7.88
CA PRO A 40 22.75 -12.17 8.05
C PRO A 40 23.03 -10.70 8.43
N ASN A 41 24.25 -10.47 8.89
CA ASN A 41 24.80 -9.13 9.13
C ASN A 41 24.75 -8.31 7.85
N THR A 42 24.62 -7.00 7.96
CA THR A 42 24.53 -6.09 6.81
C THR A 42 25.89 -5.88 6.16
N ASP A 43 25.95 -5.94 4.83
CA ASP A 43 27.21 -5.78 4.08
C ASP A 43 27.43 -4.34 3.59
N GLY A 44 26.37 -3.53 3.48
CA GLY A 44 26.45 -2.19 2.92
C GLY A 44 27.02 -1.15 3.89
N PRO A 45 27.62 -0.06 3.36
CA PRO A 45 28.32 0.95 4.15
C PRO A 45 27.44 1.69 5.17
N ASN A 46 26.14 1.76 4.91
CA ASN A 46 25.17 2.46 5.75
C ASN A 46 24.25 1.50 6.51
N TRP A 47 24.76 0.33 6.91
CA TRP A 47 23.97 -0.75 7.51
C TRP A 47 22.84 -1.25 6.61
N GLU A 48 22.98 -1.01 5.31
CA GLU A 48 22.02 -1.39 4.29
C GLU A 48 22.26 -2.82 3.81
N ARG A 49 21.21 -3.43 3.28
CA ARG A 49 21.29 -4.73 2.62
C ARG A 49 21.41 -4.54 1.12
N THR A 50 22.46 -5.13 0.55
CA THR A 50 22.71 -5.18 -0.88
C THR A 50 21.76 -6.16 -1.57
N ASP A 51 21.58 -6.00 -2.88
CA ASP A 51 20.72 -6.89 -3.66
C ASP A 51 21.22 -8.35 -3.62
N ASP A 52 22.53 -8.57 -3.71
CA ASP A 52 23.14 -9.91 -3.65
C ASP A 52 22.85 -10.60 -2.31
N GLN A 53 23.04 -9.89 -1.19
CA GLN A 53 22.74 -10.40 0.13
C GLN A 53 21.26 -10.77 0.29
N LEU A 54 20.36 -9.95 -0.25
CA LEU A 54 18.93 -10.22 -0.19
C LEU A 54 18.53 -11.40 -1.07
N LEU A 55 19.18 -11.60 -2.21
CA LEU A 55 18.96 -12.77 -3.07
C LEU A 55 19.44 -14.08 -2.43
N GLU A 56 20.39 -14.05 -1.50
CA GLU A 56 20.80 -15.25 -0.75
C GLU A 56 19.69 -15.73 0.19
N VAL A 57 18.99 -14.80 0.85
CA VAL A 57 17.96 -15.12 1.85
C VAL A 57 16.54 -15.23 1.27
N LEU A 58 16.23 -14.44 0.24
CA LEU A 58 14.91 -14.38 -0.38
C LEU A 58 14.96 -15.05 -1.76
N LYS A 59 14.65 -16.34 -1.80
CA LYS A 59 14.52 -17.08 -3.06
C LYS A 59 13.11 -16.94 -3.63
N ALA A 60 13.02 -16.99 -4.96
CA ALA A 60 11.74 -17.04 -5.65
C ALA A 60 10.95 -18.29 -5.23
N ASP A 61 9.70 -18.09 -4.82
CA ASP A 61 8.72 -19.14 -4.61
C ASP A 61 8.32 -19.76 -5.96
N PRO A 62 8.62 -21.04 -6.22
CA PRO A 62 8.32 -21.68 -7.50
C PRO A 62 6.81 -21.84 -7.76
N SER A 63 5.97 -21.66 -6.73
CA SER A 63 4.52 -21.76 -6.84
C SER A 63 3.84 -20.42 -7.17
N ALA A 64 4.61 -19.32 -7.20
CA ALA A 64 4.14 -17.96 -7.45
C ALA A 64 4.75 -17.37 -8.73
N ASP A 65 4.05 -16.39 -9.33
CA ASP A 65 4.58 -15.63 -10.46
C ASP A 65 5.64 -14.61 -10.00
N MET A 66 5.57 -14.19 -8.73
CA MET A 66 6.46 -13.21 -8.12
C MET A 66 6.58 -13.47 -6.61
N THR A 67 7.75 -13.21 -6.05
CA THR A 67 8.01 -13.20 -4.61
C THR A 67 8.40 -11.80 -4.16
N VAL A 68 7.77 -11.31 -3.11
CA VAL A 68 8.06 -10.00 -2.52
C VAL A 68 8.39 -10.17 -1.05
N GLY A 69 9.65 -9.88 -0.69
CA GLY A 69 10.08 -9.81 0.69
C GLY A 69 9.65 -8.49 1.32
N ILE A 70 9.12 -8.55 2.54
CA ILE A 70 8.93 -7.38 3.40
C ILE A 70 10.04 -7.45 4.45
N ILE A 71 10.77 -6.35 4.65
CA ILE A 71 11.89 -6.27 5.61
C ILE A 71 11.80 -4.97 6.41
N ASP A 72 12.30 -4.93 7.64
CA ASP A 72 12.46 -3.69 8.40
C ASP A 72 13.95 -3.33 8.56
N ALA A 73 14.58 -3.00 7.43
CA ALA A 73 15.97 -2.60 7.36
C ALA A 73 16.25 -1.71 6.13
N PRO A 74 17.25 -0.82 6.18
CA PRO A 74 17.60 -0.01 5.03
C PRO A 74 18.05 -0.90 3.85
N LEU A 75 17.66 -0.49 2.64
CA LEU A 75 18.09 -1.10 1.40
C LEU A 75 19.15 -0.22 0.74
N GLU A 76 19.96 -0.84 -0.11
CA GLU A 76 20.98 -0.18 -0.92
C GLU A 76 20.43 1.06 -1.65
N ASP A 77 21.26 2.11 -1.71
CA ASP A 77 20.95 3.43 -2.28
C ASP A 77 19.74 4.13 -1.64
N ASN A 78 19.42 3.78 -0.40
CA ASN A 78 18.31 4.35 0.36
C ASN A 78 16.92 4.15 -0.27
N PHE A 79 16.77 3.15 -1.15
CA PHE A 79 15.46 2.78 -1.68
C PHE A 79 14.56 2.19 -0.58
N TYR A 80 13.25 2.38 -0.72
CA TYR A 80 12.27 1.63 0.07
C TYR A 80 11.75 0.39 -0.67
N MET A 81 12.03 0.27 -1.96
CA MET A 81 11.68 -0.89 -2.77
C MET A 81 12.80 -1.18 -3.76
N ARG A 82 13.26 -2.43 -3.81
CA ARG A 82 14.23 -2.89 -4.81
C ARG A 82 13.70 -4.11 -5.55
N ARG A 83 14.01 -4.20 -6.84
CA ARG A 83 13.68 -5.32 -7.72
C ARG A 83 14.97 -6.09 -7.92
N LEU A 84 15.09 -7.23 -7.26
CA LEU A 84 16.33 -7.99 -7.13
C LEU A 84 16.60 -8.87 -8.35
N SER A 85 15.54 -9.41 -8.96
CA SER A 85 15.63 -10.27 -10.14
C SER A 85 14.34 -10.18 -10.97
N ASN A 86 14.19 -11.08 -11.96
CA ASN A 86 13.02 -11.10 -12.85
C ASN A 86 11.68 -11.38 -12.16
N ASN A 87 11.68 -11.95 -10.96
CA ASN A 87 10.46 -12.28 -10.22
C ASN A 87 10.61 -12.11 -8.70
N VAL A 88 11.71 -11.53 -8.22
CA VAL A 88 11.94 -11.25 -6.81
C VAL A 88 12.06 -9.74 -6.59
N GLY A 89 11.25 -9.23 -5.67
CA GLY A 89 11.35 -7.87 -5.17
C GLY A 89 11.43 -7.84 -3.65
N VAL A 90 11.84 -6.70 -3.10
CA VAL A 90 11.87 -6.45 -1.66
C VAL A 90 11.29 -5.06 -1.38
N LEU A 91 10.53 -4.97 -0.30
CA LEU A 91 9.94 -3.74 0.20
C LEU A 91 10.39 -3.53 1.64
N SER A 92 10.93 -2.36 1.93
CA SER A 92 11.40 -2.01 3.26
C SER A 92 10.37 -1.18 4.03
N LEU A 93 10.18 -1.54 5.29
CA LEU A 93 9.43 -0.80 6.29
C LEU A 93 10.31 0.19 7.06
N HIS A 94 11.63 0.16 6.85
CA HIS A 94 12.57 1.07 7.49
C HIS A 94 12.24 2.52 7.13
N GLU A 95 11.96 3.34 8.14
CA GLU A 95 11.39 4.70 8.07
C GLU A 95 9.96 4.75 7.49
N MET A 96 9.66 3.94 6.47
CA MET A 96 8.37 3.92 5.79
C MET A 96 7.22 3.60 6.74
N ALA A 97 7.39 2.65 7.67
CA ALA A 97 6.33 2.33 8.61
C ALA A 97 6.01 3.51 9.55
N ASP A 98 7.00 4.30 9.95
CA ASP A 98 6.78 5.50 10.75
C ASP A 98 6.11 6.60 9.93
N ILE A 99 6.59 6.86 8.70
CA ILE A 99 6.01 7.83 7.76
C ILE A 99 4.53 7.53 7.49
N VAL A 100 4.23 6.28 7.10
CA VAL A 100 2.89 5.82 6.71
C VAL A 100 1.94 5.93 7.89
N ARG A 101 2.36 5.49 9.09
CA ARG A 101 1.54 5.55 10.30
C ARG A 101 1.32 6.97 10.78
N TYR A 102 2.34 7.84 10.70
CA TYR A 102 2.21 9.25 11.06
C TYR A 102 1.15 9.95 10.20
N SER A 103 1.00 9.55 8.93
CA SER A 103 -0.03 10.05 8.03
C SER A 103 -1.35 9.25 8.06
N ASN A 104 -1.60 8.48 9.14
CA ASN A 104 -2.81 7.69 9.37
C ASN A 104 -3.10 6.60 8.32
N PHE A 105 -2.08 6.10 7.62
CA PHE A 105 -2.17 4.92 6.77
C PHE A 105 -1.73 3.67 7.51
N SER A 106 -2.23 2.51 7.09
CA SER A 106 -1.73 1.22 7.53
C SER A 106 -0.54 0.76 6.69
N ILE A 107 0.32 -0.07 7.27
CA ILE A 107 1.47 -0.67 6.59
C ILE A 107 0.99 -1.52 5.40
N GLU A 108 -0.14 -2.20 5.54
CA GLU A 108 -0.74 -3.03 4.49
C GLU A 108 -1.17 -2.20 3.29
N GLN A 109 -1.62 -0.96 3.48
CA GLN A 109 -1.94 -0.05 2.37
C GLN A 109 -0.68 0.31 1.58
N TYR A 110 0.41 0.58 2.29
CA TYR A 110 1.71 0.81 1.69
C TYR A 110 2.19 -0.42 0.92
N ILE A 111 2.11 -1.62 1.50
CA ILE A 111 2.45 -2.86 0.82
C ILE A 111 1.58 -3.04 -0.44
N LEU A 112 0.26 -2.94 -0.33
CA LEU A 112 -0.67 -3.12 -1.45
C LEU A 112 -0.39 -2.15 -2.59
N ARG A 113 -0.17 -0.86 -2.32
CA ARG A 113 0.18 0.14 -3.34
C ARG A 113 1.41 -0.28 -4.12
N ASN A 114 2.48 -0.69 -3.43
CA ASN A 114 3.72 -1.12 -4.08
C ASN A 114 3.58 -2.47 -4.81
N LEU A 115 2.74 -3.38 -4.31
CA LEU A 115 2.41 -4.61 -5.05
C LEU A 115 1.69 -4.32 -6.39
N TYR A 116 0.84 -3.29 -6.46
CA TYR A 116 0.28 -2.86 -7.75
C TYR A 116 1.35 -2.28 -8.68
N GLU A 117 2.29 -1.49 -8.17
CA GLU A 117 3.42 -1.00 -8.95
C GLU A 117 4.20 -2.18 -9.58
N LEU A 118 4.58 -3.15 -8.77
CA LEU A 118 5.26 -4.37 -9.21
C LEU A 118 4.42 -5.20 -10.19
N ALA A 119 3.10 -5.31 -9.95
CA ALA A 119 2.21 -6.04 -10.86
C ALA A 119 2.11 -5.38 -12.24
N VAL A 120 2.04 -4.04 -12.30
CA VAL A 120 2.05 -3.30 -13.56
C VAL A 120 3.39 -3.48 -14.28
N LEU A 121 4.51 -3.41 -13.56
CA LEU A 121 5.85 -3.66 -14.12
C LEU A 121 5.97 -5.06 -14.69
N ALA A 122 5.62 -6.09 -13.91
CA ALA A 122 5.72 -7.48 -14.32
C ALA A 122 4.83 -7.77 -15.53
N LYS A 123 3.60 -7.25 -15.55
CA LYS A 123 2.70 -7.44 -16.70
C LYS A 123 3.15 -6.70 -17.94
N SER A 124 3.75 -5.52 -17.79
CA SER A 124 4.19 -4.69 -18.92
C SER A 124 5.50 -5.16 -19.54
N ASN A 125 6.35 -5.87 -18.78
CA ASN A 125 7.68 -6.30 -19.23
C ASN A 125 7.85 -7.83 -19.31
N GLY A 126 6.85 -8.61 -18.91
CA GLY A 126 6.96 -10.09 -18.81
C GLY A 126 7.71 -10.57 -17.56
N GLY A 127 8.07 -9.66 -16.67
CA GLY A 127 8.82 -9.89 -15.44
C GLY A 127 9.22 -8.56 -14.79
N LEU A 128 9.76 -8.63 -13.59
CA LEU A 128 10.42 -7.48 -12.98
C LEU A 128 11.72 -7.17 -13.74
N ILE A 129 11.99 -5.89 -13.89
CA ILE A 129 13.29 -5.39 -14.33
C ILE A 129 14.06 -4.96 -13.07
N THR A 130 15.36 -5.16 -13.02
CA THR A 130 16.15 -4.77 -11.84
C THR A 130 16.12 -3.25 -11.64
N THR A 131 16.29 -2.78 -10.40
CA THR A 131 16.16 -1.36 -10.02
C THR A 131 16.98 -0.43 -10.92
N ASP A 132 18.17 -0.86 -11.30
CA ASP A 132 19.22 -0.02 -11.91
C ASP A 132 19.09 0.10 -13.45
N TYR A 133 18.22 -0.71 -14.08
CA TYR A 133 18.23 -0.88 -15.54
C TYR A 133 17.20 -0.03 -16.29
N ALA A 134 16.08 0.33 -15.65
CA ALA A 134 15.09 1.25 -16.21
C ALA A 134 14.11 1.72 -15.13
N SER A 135 14.05 3.03 -14.91
CA SER A 135 13.00 3.61 -14.08
C SER A 135 11.71 3.76 -14.91
N TRP A 136 10.65 3.14 -14.40
CA TRP A 136 9.29 3.59 -14.70
C TRP A 136 8.93 4.82 -13.86
N ALA A 137 9.76 5.09 -12.85
CA ALA A 137 9.62 6.22 -11.97
C ALA A 137 9.74 7.54 -12.75
N HIS A 138 8.96 8.53 -12.33
CA HIS A 138 9.07 9.90 -12.81
C HIS A 138 9.24 10.85 -11.65
N ASP A 139 10.01 11.92 -11.87
CA ASP A 139 10.49 12.81 -10.80
C ASP A 139 9.39 13.66 -10.15
N GLU A 140 8.23 13.78 -10.81
CA GLU A 140 7.10 14.54 -10.28
C GLU A 140 6.20 13.71 -9.37
N ILE A 141 5.76 14.30 -8.26
CA ILE A 141 4.78 13.73 -7.32
C ILE A 141 3.38 14.04 -7.83
N ARG A 142 2.71 13.05 -8.43
CA ARG A 142 1.39 13.18 -9.05
C ARG A 142 0.32 12.30 -8.38
N GLY A 143 0.68 11.61 -7.30
CA GLY A 143 -0.10 10.52 -6.72
C GLY A 143 -0.01 9.23 -7.54
N CYS A 144 0.96 9.14 -8.47
CA CYS A 144 1.14 7.97 -9.30
C CYS A 144 1.78 6.83 -8.50
N ILE A 145 1.43 5.59 -8.82
CA ILE A 145 2.18 4.43 -8.32
C ILE A 145 3.65 4.40 -8.81
N PHE A 146 4.01 5.24 -9.78
CA PHE A 146 5.38 5.41 -10.29
C PHE A 146 5.98 6.79 -9.98
N ASP A 147 5.47 7.50 -8.97
CA ASP A 147 6.15 8.70 -8.48
C ASP A 147 7.52 8.31 -7.88
N MET A 148 8.58 9.01 -8.30
CA MET A 148 9.88 8.93 -7.65
C MET A 148 9.84 9.79 -6.39
N ASN A 149 10.00 9.16 -5.23
CA ASN A 149 9.98 9.85 -3.95
C ASN A 149 11.42 10.08 -3.47
N ALA A 150 12.06 11.13 -4.00
CA ALA A 150 13.39 11.55 -3.54
C ALA A 150 13.39 11.83 -2.02
N VAL A 151 12.28 12.36 -1.51
CA VAL A 151 11.98 12.38 -0.07
C VAL A 151 10.96 11.28 0.22
N LYS A 152 11.32 10.29 1.05
CA LYS A 152 10.47 9.13 1.34
C LYS A 152 9.08 9.50 1.86
N SER A 153 8.95 10.63 2.57
CA SER A 153 7.66 11.12 3.07
C SER A 153 6.64 11.41 1.98
N ASP A 154 7.08 11.69 0.75
CA ASP A 154 6.21 12.03 -0.37
C ASP A 154 5.39 10.84 -0.86
N ILE A 155 5.70 9.62 -0.42
CA ILE A 155 4.90 8.44 -0.77
C ILE A 155 3.43 8.59 -0.38
N VAL A 156 3.14 9.37 0.66
CA VAL A 156 1.79 9.58 1.19
C VAL A 156 0.84 10.13 0.12
N PHE A 157 1.35 10.92 -0.82
CA PHE A 157 0.57 11.45 -1.95
C PHE A 157 0.11 10.36 -2.91
N SER A 158 0.90 9.28 -3.06
CA SER A 158 0.52 8.09 -3.84
C SER A 158 -0.18 7.02 -3.02
N LEU A 159 -0.38 7.21 -1.70
CA LEU A 159 -1.13 6.30 -0.83
C LEU A 159 -2.59 6.71 -0.66
N ASP A 160 -2.90 8.01 -0.79
CA ASP A 160 -4.28 8.49 -0.80
C ASP A 160 -4.88 8.41 -2.20
N GLN A 161 -5.62 7.33 -2.47
CA GLN A 161 -6.24 7.09 -3.79
C GLN A 161 -5.20 7.04 -4.93
N PRO A 162 -4.27 6.07 -4.89
CA PRO A 162 -3.24 5.92 -5.93
C PRO A 162 -3.83 5.90 -7.33
N ILE A 163 -3.08 6.46 -8.29
CA ILE A 163 -3.44 6.43 -9.69
C ILE A 163 -2.32 5.88 -10.56
N LEU A 164 -2.65 5.56 -11.81
CA LEU A 164 -1.69 5.50 -12.89
C LEU A 164 -1.83 6.77 -13.73
N CYS A 165 -0.80 7.63 -13.70
CA CYS A 165 -0.83 8.93 -14.37
C CYS A 165 -0.91 8.76 -15.91
N PRO A 166 -1.35 9.80 -16.66
CA PRO A 166 -1.49 9.71 -18.11
C PRO A 166 -0.22 9.25 -18.84
N ALA A 167 0.96 9.72 -18.42
CA ALA A 167 2.23 9.32 -19.02
C ALA A 167 2.52 7.82 -18.81
N CYS A 168 2.35 7.33 -17.57
CA CYS A 168 2.53 5.90 -17.26
C CYS A 168 1.47 5.02 -17.94
N ARG A 169 0.25 5.53 -18.16
CA ARG A 169 -0.78 4.82 -18.95
C ARG A 169 -0.37 4.65 -20.40
N VAL A 170 0.15 5.70 -21.04
CA VAL A 170 0.63 5.61 -22.42
C VAL A 170 1.75 4.57 -22.51
N ARG A 171 2.69 4.59 -21.55
CA ARG A 171 3.77 3.60 -21.47
C ARG A 171 3.25 2.18 -21.26
N ALA A 172 2.26 1.99 -20.40
CA ALA A 172 1.62 0.69 -20.15
C ALA A 172 0.86 0.18 -21.38
N ASN A 173 0.12 1.05 -22.08
CA ASN A 173 -0.63 0.70 -23.30
C ASN A 173 0.29 0.31 -24.46
N ALA A 174 1.47 0.93 -24.57
CA ALA A 174 2.47 0.57 -25.57
C ALA A 174 2.99 -0.88 -25.43
N ARG A 175 2.72 -1.53 -24.29
CA ARG A 175 3.18 -2.89 -23.97
C ARG A 175 2.11 -3.98 -24.19
N GLN A 176 1.07 -3.69 -24.97
CA GLN A 176 0.02 -4.65 -25.36
C GLN A 176 -0.66 -5.36 -24.16
N LEU A 177 -0.84 -4.63 -23.06
CA LEU A 177 -1.60 -5.15 -21.92
C LEU A 177 -3.04 -5.50 -22.36
N PRO A 178 -3.67 -6.51 -21.73
CA PRO A 178 -5.08 -6.81 -22.01
C PRO A 178 -5.95 -5.55 -21.85
N ALA A 179 -6.91 -5.33 -22.76
CA ALA A 179 -7.71 -4.10 -22.79
C ALA A 179 -8.40 -3.76 -21.46
N GLN A 180 -8.77 -4.80 -20.70
CA GLN A 180 -9.41 -4.67 -19.39
C GLN A 180 -8.45 -4.41 -18.22
N PHE A 181 -7.14 -4.51 -18.41
CA PHE A 181 -6.16 -4.40 -17.33
C PHE A 181 -6.15 -3.03 -16.67
N LEU A 182 -6.02 -1.94 -17.44
CA LEU A 182 -5.99 -0.58 -16.89
C LEU A 182 -7.32 -0.16 -16.23
N PRO A 183 -8.51 -0.42 -16.83
CA PRO A 183 -9.78 -0.18 -16.14
C PRO A 183 -9.94 -0.95 -14.82
N LEU A 184 -9.42 -2.18 -14.76
CA LEU A 184 -9.39 -2.96 -13.52
C LEU A 184 -8.43 -2.33 -12.51
N LEU A 185 -7.21 -1.99 -12.93
CA LEU A 185 -6.21 -1.34 -12.08
C LEU A 185 -6.78 -0.09 -11.41
N ASP A 186 -7.42 0.79 -12.19
CA ASP A 186 -8.03 2.03 -11.69
C ASP A 186 -9.08 1.77 -10.61
N ARG A 187 -9.95 0.79 -10.85
CA ARG A 187 -10.99 0.42 -9.89
C ARG A 187 -10.38 -0.11 -8.61
N GLU A 188 -9.30 -0.88 -8.72
CA GLU A 188 -8.69 -1.52 -7.58
C GLU A 188 -7.79 -0.59 -6.77
N LEU A 189 -7.05 0.31 -7.41
CA LEU A 189 -6.24 1.34 -6.74
C LEU A 189 -7.11 2.29 -5.92
N ARG A 190 -8.31 2.68 -6.40
CA ARG A 190 -9.27 3.51 -5.64
C ARG A 190 -9.77 2.87 -4.34
N ARG A 191 -9.60 1.55 -4.18
CA ARG A 191 -9.95 0.86 -2.92
C ARG A 191 -8.86 1.04 -1.87
N ILE A 192 -7.63 1.37 -2.27
CA ILE A 192 -6.56 1.75 -1.36
C ILE A 192 -6.83 3.19 -0.92
N ARG A 193 -7.36 3.33 0.30
CA ARG A 193 -7.73 4.62 0.89
C ARG A 193 -7.66 4.51 2.40
N LYS A 194 -7.33 5.61 3.08
CA LYS A 194 -7.25 5.66 4.55
C LYS A 194 -8.47 5.00 5.22
N PRO A 195 -8.30 4.37 6.40
CA PRO A 195 -9.41 3.87 7.19
C PRO A 195 -10.47 4.95 7.41
N THR A 196 -11.74 4.54 7.48
CA THR A 196 -12.87 5.46 7.64
C THR A 196 -12.70 6.39 8.83
N TYR A 197 -12.23 5.87 9.96
CA TYR A 197 -11.93 6.66 11.16
C TYR A 197 -10.94 7.79 10.87
N ALA A 198 -9.80 7.50 10.25
CA ALA A 198 -8.78 8.50 9.92
C ALA A 198 -9.36 9.60 9.01
N ARG A 199 -10.12 9.21 7.99
CA ARG A 199 -10.78 10.17 7.08
C ARG A 199 -11.80 11.05 7.78
N MET A 200 -12.57 10.51 8.72
CA MET A 200 -13.53 11.28 9.51
C MET A 200 -12.81 12.29 10.39
N THR A 201 -11.76 11.87 11.11
CA THR A 201 -10.96 12.74 11.97
C THR A 201 -10.31 13.87 11.18
N GLU A 202 -9.69 13.55 10.04
CA GLU A 202 -9.11 14.56 9.15
C GLU A 202 -10.18 15.52 8.62
N TRP A 203 -11.34 15.01 8.19
CA TRP A 203 -12.44 15.86 7.74
C TRP A 203 -12.90 16.85 8.81
N VAL A 204 -13.03 16.40 10.06
CA VAL A 204 -13.38 17.25 11.21
C VAL A 204 -12.30 18.32 11.45
N GLN A 205 -11.02 17.96 11.35
CA GLN A 205 -9.90 18.90 11.51
C GLN A 205 -9.88 19.96 10.40
N PHE A 206 -10.17 19.59 9.15
CA PHE A 206 -10.21 20.51 8.02
C PHE A 206 -11.49 21.36 7.97
N HIS A 207 -12.60 20.89 8.55
CA HIS A 207 -13.91 21.57 8.51
C HIS A 207 -14.55 21.70 9.91
N PRO A 208 -13.89 22.36 10.88
CA PRO A 208 -14.33 22.36 12.27
C PRO A 208 -15.70 23.01 12.47
N ILE A 209 -15.99 24.11 11.76
CA ILE A 209 -17.29 24.81 11.85
C ILE A 209 -18.42 23.90 11.36
N THR A 210 -18.24 23.25 10.20
CA THR A 210 -19.22 22.31 9.66
C THR A 210 -19.44 21.13 10.60
N ALA A 211 -18.37 20.59 11.19
CA ALA A 211 -18.46 19.52 12.18
C ALA A 211 -19.26 19.93 13.42
N ILE A 212 -19.05 21.15 13.94
CA ILE A 212 -19.83 21.70 15.06
C ILE A 212 -21.32 21.82 14.68
N CYS A 213 -21.63 22.36 13.50
CA CYS A 213 -23.01 22.48 13.02
C CYS A 213 -23.69 21.11 12.90
N ILE A 214 -23.04 20.11 12.30
CA ILE A 214 -23.56 18.75 12.18
C ILE A 214 -23.83 18.16 13.57
N THR A 215 -22.90 18.36 14.51
CA THR A 215 -23.04 17.84 15.89
C THR A 215 -24.24 18.47 16.59
N ALA A 216 -24.42 19.79 16.47
CA ALA A 216 -25.55 20.50 17.06
C ALA A 216 -26.91 20.03 16.47
N VAL A 217 -27.00 19.93 15.15
CA VAL A 217 -28.21 19.44 14.47
C VAL A 217 -28.51 17.99 14.85
N SER A 218 -27.48 17.14 14.94
CA SER A 218 -27.62 15.74 15.34
C SER A 218 -28.15 15.62 16.78
N ALA A 219 -27.64 16.44 17.70
CA ALA A 219 -28.09 16.45 19.09
C ALA A 219 -29.56 16.86 19.24
N ILE A 220 -29.99 17.91 18.52
CA ILE A 220 -31.39 18.34 18.51
C ILE A 220 -32.29 17.23 17.95
N THR A 221 -31.87 16.62 16.84
CA THR A 221 -32.63 15.54 16.18
C THR A 221 -32.79 14.33 17.09
N LEU A 222 -31.70 13.88 17.74
CA LEU A 222 -31.74 12.77 18.68
C LEU A 222 -32.67 13.04 19.87
N ASN A 223 -32.69 14.27 20.37
CA ASN A 223 -33.58 14.68 21.46
C ASN A 223 -35.06 14.59 21.05
N LEU A 224 -35.40 15.08 19.85
CA LEU A 224 -36.76 15.00 19.31
C LEU A 224 -37.20 13.55 19.10
N VAL A 225 -36.33 12.70 18.54
CA VAL A 225 -36.62 11.26 18.36
C VAL A 225 -36.81 10.57 19.70
N ALA A 226 -35.96 10.84 20.69
CA ALA A 226 -36.08 10.25 22.03
C ALA A 226 -37.40 10.64 22.70
N SER A 227 -37.79 11.92 22.60
CA SER A 227 -39.05 12.42 23.12
C SER A 227 -40.26 11.75 22.45
N PHE A 228 -40.23 11.63 21.12
CA PHE A 228 -41.30 10.93 20.38
C PHE A 228 -41.42 9.45 20.76
N ILE A 229 -40.30 8.74 20.91
CA ILE A 229 -40.29 7.34 21.34
C ILE A 229 -40.86 7.22 22.76
N TYR A 230 -40.45 8.10 23.66
CA TYR A 230 -40.94 8.12 25.04
C TYR A 230 -42.46 8.29 25.11
N ASP A 231 -43.00 9.26 24.37
CA ASP A 231 -44.45 9.52 24.34
C ASP A 231 -45.22 8.31 23.80
N ARG A 232 -44.69 7.64 22.76
CA ARG A 232 -45.30 6.43 22.20
C ARG A 232 -45.27 5.25 23.14
N LEU A 233 -44.16 5.06 23.87
CA LEU A 233 -44.06 4.01 24.88
C LEU A 233 -45.01 4.28 26.03
N LYS A 234 -45.09 5.52 26.51
CA LYS A 234 -46.01 5.90 27.59
C LYS A 234 -47.47 5.56 27.24
N GLN A 235 -47.92 5.88 26.01
CA GLN A 235 -49.27 5.55 25.52
C GLN A 235 -49.55 4.04 25.37
N LEU A 236 -48.52 3.19 25.32
CA LEU A 236 -48.68 1.73 25.22
C LEU A 236 -48.75 1.05 26.59
N PHE A 237 -48.28 1.72 27.65
CA PHE A 237 -48.21 1.19 29.01
C PHE A 237 -49.19 1.87 30.00
N GLU A 238 -49.88 2.94 29.57
CA GLU A 238 -51.10 3.48 30.19
C GLU A 238 -52.34 2.95 29.50
#